data_AF-A0A812X588-F1
#
_entry.id   AF-A0A812X588-F1
#
_cell.length_a   1.000
_cell.length_b   1.000
_cell.length_c   1.000
_cell.angle_alpha   90.00
_cell.angle_beta   90.00
_cell.angle_gamma   90.00
#
_symmetry.space_group_name_H-M   'P 1'
#
loop_
_entity.id
_entity.type
_entity.pdbx_description
1 polymer ?
#
loop_
_entity_poly.entity_id
_entity_poly.type
_entity_poly.pdbx_seq_one_letter_code
_entity_poly.pdbx_strand_id
1 'polypeptide(L)' 'GHLRSRLLIVKAMATKPVKSLESEEQRLHRIRITLSSRDVRALEKVCTDLVTGAKAKELKVAGPV' A
#
# COMPACT_ATOMS: atom_id res chain seq x y z
N GLY A 1 10.42 -38.47 42.80
CA GLY A 1 11.51 -38.26 41.82
C GLY A 1 11.19 -37.11 40.90
N HIS A 2 11.70 -35.93 41.22
CA HIS A 2 11.48 -34.62 40.60
C HIS A 2 12.16 -34.47 39.21
N LEU A 3 12.16 -35.53 38.37
CA LEU A 3 12.95 -35.57 37.13
C LEU A 3 12.20 -36.13 35.92
N ARG A 4 10.87 -36.03 35.89
CA ARG A 4 10.07 -36.36 34.68
C ARG A 4 9.38 -35.16 34.03
N SER A 5 9.50 -33.96 34.62
CA SER A 5 8.84 -32.76 34.11
C SER A 5 9.68 -31.89 33.17
N ARG A 6 10.95 -32.25 32.88
CA ARG A 6 11.87 -31.31 32.19
C ARG A 6 12.38 -31.72 30.81
N LEU A 7 12.01 -32.89 30.27
CA LEU A 7 12.58 -33.37 29.00
C LEU A 7 11.59 -33.48 27.82
N LEU A 8 10.28 -33.35 28.03
CA LEU A 8 9.31 -33.56 26.95
C LEU A 8 8.84 -32.29 26.22
N ILE A 9 9.26 -31.10 26.63
CA ILE A 9 8.73 -29.84 26.05
C ILE A 9 9.61 -29.27 24.92
N VAL A 10 10.83 -29.78 24.71
CA VAL A 10 11.82 -29.07 23.87
C VAL A 10 11.98 -29.63 22.44
N LYS A 11 11.20 -30.62 21.97
CA LYS A 11 11.53 -31.32 20.70
C LYS A 11 10.42 -31.52 19.66
N ALA A 12 9.32 -30.79 19.71
CA ALA A 12 8.39 -30.69 18.58
C ALA A 12 7.67 -29.35 18.73
N MET A 13 7.72 -28.40 17.80
CA MET A 13 7.24 -28.53 16.43
C MET A 13 7.90 -27.47 15.54
N ALA A 14 8.53 -27.93 14.46
CA ALA A 14 8.85 -27.10 13.32
C ALA A 14 7.62 -26.98 12.42
N THR A 15 7.03 -25.79 12.32
CA THR A 15 6.34 -25.29 11.12
C THR A 15 6.47 -23.76 11.10
N LYS A 16 7.14 -23.23 10.07
CA LYS A 16 6.95 -21.85 9.58
C LYS A 16 5.61 -21.85 8.80
N PRO A 17 5.05 -20.73 8.28
CA PRO A 17 5.31 -19.29 8.46
C PRO A 17 4.00 -18.45 8.59
N VAL A 18 3.91 -17.43 9.45
CA VAL A 18 3.00 -16.30 9.15
C VAL A 18 3.60 -15.01 9.72
N LYS A 19 4.59 -14.46 9.03
CA LYS A 19 4.92 -13.05 9.19
C LYS A 19 3.81 -12.28 8.50
N SER A 20 2.76 -11.99 9.27
CA SER A 20 1.65 -11.05 9.02
C SER A 20 1.64 -10.49 7.59
N LEU A 21 1.04 -11.27 6.68
CA LEU A 21 0.56 -10.80 5.37
C LEU A 21 -0.95 -10.46 5.48
N GLU A 22 -1.42 -10.10 6.68
CA GLU A 22 -2.83 -9.80 6.98
C GLU A 22 -3.19 -8.31 6.73
N SER A 23 -2.65 -7.72 5.67
CA SER A 23 -3.26 -6.55 5.05
C SER A 23 -3.06 -6.54 3.53
N GLU A 24 -2.99 -7.73 2.94
CA GLU A 24 -3.02 -7.94 1.49
C GLU A 24 -4.45 -7.84 0.90
N GLU A 25 -5.44 -7.42 1.70
CA GLU A 25 -6.67 -6.83 1.17
C GLU A 25 -6.44 -5.34 0.93
N GLN A 26 -5.76 -5.05 -0.19
CA GLN A 26 -6.14 -3.96 -1.08
C GLN A 26 -6.58 -2.66 -0.40
N ARG A 27 -5.74 -2.09 0.46
CA ARG A 27 -5.86 -0.66 0.74
C ARG A 27 -5.58 0.03 -0.59
N LEU A 28 -6.63 0.29 -1.37
CA LEU A 28 -6.57 1.15 -2.55
C LEU A 28 -5.93 2.45 -2.08
N HIS A 29 -4.63 2.60 -2.32
CA HIS A 29 -3.87 3.76 -1.89
C HIS A 29 -4.32 4.94 -2.75
N ARG A 30 -5.34 5.65 -2.24
CA ARG A 30 -5.84 6.88 -2.85
C ARG A 30 -4.84 7.99 -2.57
N ILE A 31 -4.12 8.39 -3.62
CA ILE A 31 -3.19 9.51 -3.58
C ILE A 31 -3.98 10.77 -3.98
N ARG A 32 -3.96 11.80 -3.14
CA ARG A 32 -4.52 13.12 -3.47
C ARG A 32 -3.40 14.05 -3.90
N ILE A 33 -3.47 14.52 -5.13
CA ILE A 33 -2.53 15.50 -5.68
C ILE A 33 -3.21 16.88 -5.59
N THR A 34 -2.59 17.82 -4.88
CA THR A 34 -3.04 19.22 -4.82
C THR A 34 -2.01 20.08 -5.53
N LEU A 35 -2.44 20.79 -6.57
CA LEU A 35 -1.60 21.73 -7.30
C LEU A 35 -1.98 23.15 -6.90
N SER A 36 -1.00 23.92 -6.44
CA SER A 36 -1.17 25.33 -6.09
C SER A 36 -0.19 26.16 -6.91
N SER A 37 -0.70 27.13 -7.68
CA SER A 37 0.11 28.07 -8.46
C SER A 37 -0.60 29.43 -8.52
N ARG A 38 0.16 30.50 -8.77
CA ARG A 38 -0.39 31.84 -9.05
C ARG A 38 -0.78 32.01 -10.51
N ASP A 39 -0.14 31.23 -11.40
CA ASP A 39 -0.38 31.24 -12.83
C ASP A 39 -1.39 30.16 -13.25
N VAL A 40 -2.63 30.58 -13.50
CA VAL A 40 -3.73 29.68 -13.90
C VAL A 40 -3.41 28.96 -15.21
N ARG A 41 -2.81 29.67 -16.18
CA ARG A 41 -2.51 29.11 -17.50
C ARG A 41 -1.48 27.98 -17.48
N ALA A 42 -0.53 28.05 -16.54
CA ALA A 42 0.42 26.96 -16.32
C ALA A 42 -0.25 25.80 -15.57
N LEU A 43 -1.12 26.11 -14.60
CA LEU A 43 -1.86 25.13 -13.82
C LEU A 43 -2.77 24.25 -14.69
N GLU A 44 -3.48 24.85 -15.65
CA GLU A 44 -4.34 24.13 -16.61
C GLU A 44 -3.54 23.18 -17.50
N LYS A 45 -2.37 23.61 -17.99
CA LYS A 45 -1.48 22.75 -18.78
C LYS A 45 -1.01 21.53 -17.99
N VAL A 46 -0.54 21.75 -16.76
CA VAL A 46 -0.06 20.66 -15.89
C VAL A 46 -1.20 19.72 -15.50
N CYS A 47 -2.40 20.24 -15.24
CA CYS A 47 -3.57 19.42 -14.97
C CYS A 47 -3.92 18.50 -16.15
N THR A 48 -3.91 19.05 -17.36
CA THR A 48 -4.19 18.31 -18.59
C THR A 48 -3.15 17.20 -18.83
N ASP A 49 -1.87 17.51 -18.60
CA ASP A 49 -0.78 16.55 -18.75
C ASP A 49 -0.87 15.42 -17.71
N LEU A 50 -1.14 15.74 -16.44
CA LEU A 50 -1.33 14.73 -15.39
C LEU A 50 -2.49 13.79 -15.69
N VAL A 51 -3.65 14.32 -16.12
CA VAL A 51 -4.82 13.50 -16.46
C VAL A 51 -4.52 12.60 -17.66
N THR A 52 -3.85 13.14 -18.68
CA THR A 52 -3.49 12.38 -19.89
C THR A 52 -2.49 11.28 -19.57
N GLY A 53 -1.44 11.59 -18.80
CA GLY A 53 -0.45 10.62 -18.34
C GLY A 53 -1.03 9.55 -17.42
N ALA A 54 -1.99 9.92 -16.56
CA ALA A 54 -2.69 8.96 -15.71
C ALA A 54 -3.57 7.99 -16.53
N LYS A 55 -4.29 8.50 -17.53
CA LYS A 55 -5.08 7.68 -18.46
C LYS A 55 -4.19 6.73 -19.28
N ALA A 56 -3.03 7.20 -19.72
CA ALA A 56 -2.07 6.37 -20.46
C ALA A 56 -1.51 5.20 -19.62
N LYS A 57 -1.48 5.35 -18.29
CA LYS A 57 -1.06 4.30 -17.34
C LYS A 57 -2.23 3.56 -16.70
N GLU A 58 -3.44 3.74 -17.23
CA GLU A 58 -4.67 3.08 -16.76
C GLU A 58 -4.98 3.34 -15.27
N LEU A 59 -4.52 4.49 -14.73
CA LEU A 59 -4.80 4.90 -13.36
C LEU A 59 -6.21 5.52 -13.27
N LYS A 60 -6.96 5.16 -12.21
CA LYS A 60 -8.24 5.80 -11.89
C LYS A 60 -8.00 7.22 -11.36
N VAL A 61 -8.26 8.21 -12.20
CA VAL A 61 -8.26 9.64 -11.84
C VAL A 61 -9.66 10.08 -11.45
N ALA A 62 -9.81 10.64 -10.25
CA ALA A 62 -10.91 11.56 -9.99
C ALA A 62 -10.56 12.88 -10.69
N GLY A 63 -11.54 13.51 -11.35
CA GLY A 63 -11.31 14.71 -12.17
C GLY A 63 -10.63 15.85 -11.39
N PRO A 64 -10.12 16.87 -12.09
CA PRO A 64 -9.80 18.14 -11.43
C PRO A 64 -11.06 18.59 -10.67
N VAL A 65 -10.91 18.94 -9.39
CA VAL A 65 -12.03 19.30 -8.50
C VAL A 65 -13.01 20.28 -9.15
#